data_AF-A0A950ZMT7-F1
#
_entry.id   AF-A0A950ZMT7-F1
#
_cell.length_a   1.000
_cell.length_b   1.000
_cell.length_c   1.000
_cell.angle_alpha   90.00
_cell.angle_beta   90.00
_cell.angle_gamma   90.00
#
_symmetry.space_group_name_H-M   'P 1'
#
loop_
_entity.id
_entity.type
_entity.pdbx_description
1 polymer ?
#
loop_
_entity_poly.entity_id
_entity_poly.type
_entity_poly.pdbx_seq_one_letter_code
_entity_poly.pdbx_strand_id
1 'polypeptide(L)'
;LAQEDPERDIQMYINSPGGQVDAGLAIYDTMHLIQPEVATTCVGMAASMSAVLLGGGAKGKRAALPNARILIHQASAGVQGTAADIEVHAREILRLNARLKALMAADTGQEIERISRDINRDYWMSAQEAKDYGVVDMIHGQTEASHAADRAEAAVNEAAQETAPATASDGRR
;
A
#
# COMPACT_ATOMS: atom_id res chain seq x y z
N LEU A 1 -12.86 17.49 15.56
CA LEU A 1 -13.47 16.19 15.21
C LEU A 1 -13.49 15.25 16.40
N ALA A 2 -12.42 14.52 16.74
CA ALA A 2 -12.47 13.56 17.86
C ALA A 2 -12.84 14.16 19.23
N GLN A 3 -12.47 15.42 19.51
CA GLN A 3 -12.85 16.14 20.73
C GLN A 3 -14.19 16.90 20.62
N GLU A 4 -14.72 17.04 19.41
CA GLU A 4 -15.95 17.81 19.14
C GLU A 4 -17.16 16.89 19.01
N ASP A 5 -16.98 15.75 18.33
CA ASP A 5 -17.98 14.71 18.10
C ASP A 5 -17.25 13.36 17.93
N PRO A 6 -17.06 12.58 19.02
CA PRO A 6 -16.32 11.33 18.99
C PRO A 6 -17.03 10.21 18.23
N GLU A 7 -18.34 10.35 17.95
CA GLU A 7 -19.15 9.34 17.26
C GLU A 7 -19.12 9.51 15.73
N ARG A 8 -18.65 10.66 15.24
CA ARG A 8 -18.63 10.96 13.80
C ARG A 8 -17.32 10.55 13.17
N ASP A 9 -17.41 9.69 12.15
CA ASP A 9 -16.29 9.28 11.29
C ASP A 9 -15.43 10.47 10.82
N ILE A 10 -14.11 10.26 10.82
CA ILE A 10 -13.13 11.18 10.25
C ILE A 10 -12.87 10.79 8.80
N GLN A 11 -12.92 11.76 7.89
CA GLN A 11 -12.59 11.57 6.48
C GLN A 11 -11.15 12.00 6.21
N MET A 12 -10.31 11.07 5.77
CA MET A 12 -8.91 11.29 5.44
C MET A 12 -8.67 11.11 3.94
N TYR A 13 -8.46 12.23 3.25
CA TYR A 13 -8.11 12.22 1.82
C TYR A 13 -6.59 12.13 1.63
N ILE A 14 -6.14 11.19 0.81
CA ILE A 14 -4.72 10.87 0.65
C ILE A 14 -4.31 11.09 -0.81
N ASN A 15 -3.34 12.00 -1.00
CA ASN A 15 -2.58 12.16 -2.23
C ASN A 15 -1.11 12.36 -1.87
N SER A 16 -0.34 11.28 -1.85
CA SER A 16 1.04 11.32 -1.37
C SER A 16 1.93 10.26 -2.03
N PRO A 17 3.21 10.59 -2.31
CA PRO A 17 4.21 9.60 -2.71
C PRO A 17 4.73 8.76 -1.53
N GLY A 18 4.25 9.01 -0.30
CA GLY A 18 4.80 8.46 0.94
C GLY A 18 5.83 9.40 1.57
N GLY A 19 6.78 8.84 2.31
CA GLY A 19 7.78 9.62 3.05
C GLY A 19 8.44 8.81 4.16
N GLN A 20 8.75 9.48 5.27
CA GLN A 20 9.39 8.85 6.42
C GLN A 20 8.47 7.81 7.07
N VAL A 21 9.03 6.63 7.32
CA VAL A 21 8.30 5.48 7.90
C VAL A 21 7.79 5.80 9.30
N ASP A 22 8.63 6.34 10.18
CA ASP A 22 8.24 6.61 11.57
C ASP A 22 7.13 7.65 11.68
N ALA A 23 7.18 8.69 10.85
CA ALA A 23 6.11 9.69 10.78
C ALA A 23 4.78 9.08 10.28
N GLY A 24 4.85 8.17 9.30
CA GLY A 24 3.68 7.44 8.84
C GLY A 24 3.12 6.50 9.90
N LEU A 25 3.98 5.77 10.63
CA LEU A 25 3.55 4.90 11.72
C LEU A 25 2.90 5.69 12.87
N ALA A 26 3.39 6.89 13.18
CA ALA A 26 2.74 7.75 14.16
C ALA A 26 1.32 8.15 13.74
N ILE A 27 1.10 8.44 12.45
CA ILE A 27 -0.24 8.71 11.92
C ILE A 27 -1.11 7.45 12.00
N TYR A 28 -0.58 6.30 11.56
CA TYR A 28 -1.28 5.01 11.61
C TYR A 28 -1.73 4.68 13.03
N ASP A 29 -0.84 4.77 14.01
CA ASP A 29 -1.17 4.50 15.41
C ASP A 29 -2.20 5.50 15.94
N THR A 30 -2.13 6.76 15.52
CA THR A 30 -3.13 7.78 15.89
C THR A 30 -4.51 7.47 15.31
N MET A 31 -4.60 6.97 14.08
CA MET A 31 -5.86 6.55 13.46
C MET A 31 -6.56 5.46 14.29
N HIS A 32 -5.79 4.59 14.95
CA HIS A 32 -6.29 3.50 15.79
C HIS A 32 -6.44 3.86 17.27
N LEU A 33 -5.79 4.93 17.72
CA LEU A 33 -5.86 5.41 19.11
C LEU A 33 -7.16 6.19 19.38
N ILE A 34 -7.62 6.95 18.40
CA ILE A 34 -8.79 7.83 18.55
C ILE A 34 -10.09 7.04 18.46
N GLN A 35 -11.14 7.52 19.14
CA GLN A 35 -12.46 6.88 19.13
C GLN A 35 -13.15 6.87 17.75
N PRO A 36 -13.19 7.98 16.99
CA PRO A 36 -13.83 7.96 15.68
C PRO A 36 -13.10 7.05 14.71
N GLU A 37 -13.87 6.30 13.94
CA GLU A 37 -13.31 5.54 12.82
C GLU A 37 -12.76 6.48 11.74
N VAL A 38 -11.58 6.17 11.20
CA VAL A 38 -10.95 6.94 10.13
C VAL A 38 -11.25 6.29 8.79
N ALA A 39 -12.14 6.91 8.02
CA ALA A 39 -12.40 6.57 6.62
C ALA A 39 -11.31 7.18 5.73
N THR A 40 -10.68 6.37 4.89
CA THR A 40 -9.59 6.81 4.01
C THR A 40 -10.05 6.86 2.57
N THR A 41 -9.63 7.88 1.81
CA THR A 41 -9.93 7.97 0.37
C THR A 41 -8.69 8.40 -0.40
N CYS A 42 -8.22 7.57 -1.34
CA CYS A 42 -7.15 7.96 -2.24
C CYS A 42 -7.68 8.88 -3.35
N VAL A 43 -7.07 10.06 -3.47
CA VAL A 43 -7.40 11.10 -4.46
C VAL A 43 -6.16 11.42 -5.29
N GLY A 44 -5.87 10.59 -6.29
CA GLY A 44 -4.66 10.71 -7.12
C GLY A 44 -3.69 9.57 -6.84
N MET A 45 -2.80 9.70 -5.87
CA MET A 45 -1.81 8.66 -5.58
C MET A 45 -1.68 8.35 -4.09
N ALA A 46 -1.51 7.07 -3.77
CA ALA A 46 -1.10 6.61 -2.45
C ALA A 46 0.05 5.61 -2.61
N ALA A 47 1.28 6.10 -2.52
CA ALA A 47 2.50 5.30 -2.64
C ALA A 47 3.23 5.11 -1.31
N SER A 48 3.95 3.98 -1.18
CA SER A 48 4.82 3.70 -0.03
C SER A 48 4.03 3.75 1.29
N MET A 49 4.52 4.47 2.30
CA MET A 49 3.82 4.66 3.57
C MET A 49 2.39 5.19 3.44
N SER A 50 2.07 5.95 2.39
CA SER A 50 0.70 6.42 2.22
C SER A 50 -0.26 5.32 1.73
N ALA A 51 0.24 4.27 1.08
CA ALA A 51 -0.54 3.06 0.80
C ALA A 51 -0.84 2.28 2.10
N VAL A 52 0.10 2.25 3.04
CA VAL A 52 -0.10 1.68 4.39
C VAL A 52 -1.16 2.47 5.14
N LEU A 53 -1.11 3.80 5.12
CA LEU A 53 -2.15 4.64 5.72
C LEU A 53 -3.51 4.46 5.05
N LEU A 54 -3.55 4.36 3.73
CA LEU A 54 -4.79 4.09 2.99
C LEU A 54 -5.41 2.75 3.44
N GLY A 55 -4.60 1.69 3.49
CA GLY A 55 -5.02 0.35 3.92
C GLY A 55 -5.42 0.28 5.40
N GLY A 56 -4.77 1.07 6.25
CA GLY A 56 -5.02 1.18 7.69
C GLY A 56 -6.25 1.98 8.09
N GLY A 57 -7.04 2.48 7.13
CA GLY A 57 -8.35 3.04 7.44
C GLY A 57 -9.31 1.98 8.00
N ALA A 58 -10.41 2.43 8.60
CA ALA A 58 -11.42 1.54 9.14
C ALA A 58 -11.98 0.61 8.05
N LYS A 59 -12.05 -0.70 8.35
CA LYS A 59 -12.51 -1.73 7.40
C LYS A 59 -13.92 -1.42 6.90
N GLY A 60 -14.11 -1.52 5.58
CA GLY A 60 -15.37 -1.17 4.91
C GLY A 60 -15.52 0.33 4.63
N LYS A 61 -14.56 1.17 5.04
CA LYS A 61 -14.57 2.64 4.87
C LYS A 61 -13.32 3.15 4.13
N ARG A 62 -12.62 2.27 3.40
CA ARG A 62 -11.44 2.63 2.61
C ARG A 62 -11.82 2.72 1.14
N ALA A 63 -11.56 3.85 0.52
CA ALA A 63 -11.98 4.11 -0.85
C ALA A 63 -10.84 4.62 -1.74
N ALA A 64 -11.03 4.49 -3.04
CA ALA A 64 -10.21 5.14 -4.06
C ALA A 64 -11.10 5.84 -5.08
N LEU A 65 -10.58 6.92 -5.70
CA LEU A 65 -11.17 7.44 -6.94
C LEU A 65 -10.72 6.59 -8.13
N PRO A 66 -11.41 6.63 -9.29
CA PRO A 66 -11.21 5.64 -10.35
C PRO A 66 -9.83 5.71 -10.99
N ASN A 67 -9.23 6.90 -11.05
CA ASN A 67 -7.88 7.11 -11.60
C ASN A 67 -6.79 7.06 -10.52
N ALA A 68 -7.10 6.56 -9.33
CA ALA A 68 -6.12 6.47 -8.25
C ALA A 68 -5.01 5.47 -8.59
N ARG A 69 -3.79 5.80 -8.21
CA ARG A 69 -2.61 4.94 -8.34
C ARG A 69 -2.09 4.58 -6.96
N ILE A 70 -2.03 3.28 -6.67
CA ILE A 70 -1.52 2.78 -5.39
C ILE A 70 -0.19 2.09 -5.67
N LEU A 71 0.82 2.36 -4.83
CA LEU A 71 2.13 1.71 -4.91
C LEU A 71 2.51 1.16 -3.55
N ILE A 72 2.82 -0.13 -3.48
CA ILE A 72 3.52 -0.72 -2.35
C ILE A 72 4.95 -1.10 -2.77
N HIS A 73 5.90 -0.82 -1.88
CA HIS A 73 7.31 -1.18 -2.04
C HIS A 73 7.98 -1.20 -0.66
N GLN A 74 9.16 -1.82 -0.57
CA GLN A 74 9.89 -1.92 0.68
C GLN A 74 10.48 -0.57 1.10
N ALA A 75 10.61 -0.34 2.41
CA ALA A 75 11.36 0.78 2.92
C ALA A 75 12.82 0.69 2.46
N SER A 76 13.37 1.84 2.04
CA SER A 76 14.75 1.98 1.61
C SER A 76 15.45 3.03 2.47
N ALA A 77 16.76 2.89 2.65
CA ALA A 77 17.60 3.94 3.23
C ALA A 77 18.99 3.93 2.58
N GLY A 78 19.59 5.11 2.48
CA GLY A 78 21.02 5.26 2.19
C GLY A 78 21.79 5.29 3.51
N VAL A 79 22.78 4.42 3.65
CA VAL A 79 23.63 4.34 4.85
C VAL A 79 25.09 4.47 4.45
N GLN A 80 25.86 5.25 5.21
CA GLN A 80 27.31 5.40 5.09
C GLN A 80 27.92 5.41 6.49
N GLY A 81 29.12 4.84 6.65
CA GLY A 81 29.78 4.77 7.96
C GLY A 81 30.71 3.57 8.07
N THR A 82 31.04 3.20 9.30
CA THR A 82 31.80 1.97 9.57
C THR A 82 30.95 0.73 9.27
N ALA A 83 31.59 -0.43 9.20
CA ALA A 83 30.87 -1.70 9.05
C ALA A 83 29.82 -1.93 10.15
N ALA A 84 30.10 -1.50 11.38
CA ALA A 84 29.17 -1.60 12.50
C ALA A 84 27.95 -0.67 12.31
N ASP A 85 28.16 0.56 11.84
CA ASP A 85 27.06 1.50 11.56
C ASP A 85 26.14 0.95 10.46
N ILE A 86 26.74 0.43 9.38
CA ILE A 86 26.01 -0.21 8.29
C ILE A 86 25.18 -1.40 8.79
N GLU A 87 25.76 -2.26 9.63
CA GLU A 87 25.06 -3.41 10.19
C GLU A 87 23.84 -2.99 11.03
N VAL A 88 24.00 -1.99 11.89
CA VAL A 88 22.92 -1.49 12.76
C VAL A 88 21.76 -0.94 11.92
N HIS A 89 22.05 -0.09 10.95
CA HIS A 89 21.00 0.49 10.10
C HIS A 89 20.35 -0.54 9.18
N ALA A 90 21.11 -1.49 8.62
CA ALA A 90 20.56 -2.56 7.82
C ALA A 90 19.57 -3.42 8.64
N ARG A 91 19.92 -3.75 9.89
CA ARG A 91 19.03 -4.48 10.79
C ARG A 91 17.74 -3.70 11.08
N GLU A 92 17.82 -2.38 11.24
CA GLU A 92 16.65 -1.57 11.52
C GLU A 92 15.70 -1.46 10.32
N ILE A 93 16.23 -1.29 9.10
CA ILE A 93 15.42 -1.32 7.88
C ILE A 93 14.70 -2.66 7.72
N LEU A 94 15.37 -3.77 8.03
CA LEU A 94 14.76 -5.10 7.99
C LEU A 94 13.61 -5.23 9.01
N ARG A 95 13.77 -4.66 10.21
CA ARG A 95 12.71 -4.62 11.24
C ARG A 95 11.51 -3.79 10.80
N LEU A 96 11.75 -2.58 10.26
CA LEU A 96 10.70 -1.73 9.74
C LEU A 96 9.95 -2.43 8.60
N ASN A 97 10.67 -3.03 7.66
CA ASN A 97 10.07 -3.80 6.58
C ASN A 97 9.22 -4.97 7.08
N ALA A 98 9.68 -5.72 8.08
CA ALA A 98 8.89 -6.79 8.68
C ALA A 98 7.59 -6.25 9.31
N ARG A 99 7.67 -5.11 10.01
CA ARG A 99 6.49 -4.46 10.62
C ARG A 99 5.49 -3.98 9.58
N LEU A 100 5.94 -3.27 8.54
CA LEU A 100 5.08 -2.77 7.47
C LEU A 100 4.39 -3.92 6.70
N LYS A 101 5.12 -5.00 6.43
CA LYS A 101 4.56 -6.20 5.80
C LYS A 101 3.46 -6.83 6.66
N ALA A 102 3.66 -6.93 7.98
CA ALA A 102 2.67 -7.48 8.89
C ALA A 102 1.40 -6.60 8.98
N LEU A 103 1.56 -5.28 9.06
CA LEU A 103 0.43 -4.33 9.03
C LEU A 103 -0.36 -4.47 7.72
N MET A 104 0.33 -4.42 6.58
CA MET A 104 -0.30 -4.60 5.27
C MET A 104 -1.02 -5.95 5.14
N ALA A 105 -0.45 -7.05 5.65
CA ALA A 105 -1.10 -8.35 5.63
C ALA A 105 -2.43 -8.32 6.42
N ALA A 106 -2.41 -7.77 7.64
CA ALA A 106 -3.62 -7.62 8.46
C ALA A 106 -4.67 -6.69 7.81
N ASP A 107 -4.23 -5.57 7.26
CA ASP A 107 -5.10 -4.56 6.67
C ASP A 107 -5.64 -4.97 5.30
N THR A 108 -4.94 -5.78 4.54
CA THR A 108 -5.44 -6.26 3.24
C THR A 108 -6.15 -7.61 3.32
N GLY A 109 -5.85 -8.41 4.34
CA GLY A 109 -6.27 -9.81 4.41
C GLY A 109 -5.46 -10.74 3.51
N GLN A 110 -4.35 -10.26 2.94
CA GLN A 110 -3.43 -11.10 2.16
C GLN A 110 -2.47 -11.87 3.07
N GLU A 111 -2.05 -13.05 2.62
CA GLU A 111 -0.98 -13.82 3.26
C GLU A 111 0.34 -13.04 3.27
N ILE A 112 1.12 -13.17 4.34
CA ILE A 112 2.37 -12.44 4.54
C ILE A 112 3.40 -12.74 3.44
N GLU A 113 3.38 -13.95 2.88
CA GLU A 113 4.22 -14.38 1.77
C GLU A 113 3.89 -13.63 0.47
N ARG A 114 2.60 -13.33 0.23
CA ARG A 114 2.18 -12.55 -0.93
C ARG A 114 2.64 -11.10 -0.77
N ILE A 115 2.35 -10.48 0.37
CA ILE A 115 2.83 -9.12 0.68
C ILE A 115 4.35 -9.04 0.50
N SER A 116 5.09 -10.02 1.05
CA SER A 116 6.55 -10.04 0.98
C SER A 116 7.10 -10.14 -0.45
N ARG A 117 6.40 -10.85 -1.33
CA ARG A 117 6.76 -10.98 -2.74
C ARG A 117 6.50 -9.69 -3.50
N ASP A 118 5.32 -9.12 -3.32
CA ASP A 118 4.85 -7.99 -4.11
C ASP A 118 5.58 -6.70 -3.69
N ILE A 119 5.80 -6.49 -2.39
CA ILE A 119 6.47 -5.28 -1.87
C ILE A 119 7.99 -5.25 -2.13
N ASN A 120 8.59 -6.37 -2.56
CA ASN A 120 10.04 -6.45 -2.75
C ASN A 120 10.55 -5.56 -3.90
N ARG A 121 9.66 -5.20 -4.83
CA ARG A 121 9.88 -4.17 -5.85
C ARG A 121 8.68 -3.22 -5.86
N ASP A 122 8.76 -2.21 -6.71
CA ASP A 122 7.64 -1.32 -6.99
C ASP A 122 6.47 -2.15 -7.55
N TYR A 123 5.41 -2.28 -6.77
CA TYR A 123 4.16 -2.94 -7.17
C TYR A 123 3.04 -1.92 -7.26
N TRP A 124 2.81 -1.47 -8.49
CA TRP A 124 1.77 -0.52 -8.84
C TRP A 124 0.43 -1.22 -9.03
N MET A 125 -0.62 -0.57 -8.55
CA MET A 125 -2.00 -1.01 -8.68
C MET A 125 -2.87 0.15 -9.19
N SER A 126 -3.79 -0.17 -10.09
CA SER A 126 -4.97 0.65 -10.37
C SER A 126 -5.91 0.70 -9.17
N ALA A 127 -6.96 1.53 -9.22
CA ALA A 127 -8.00 1.55 -8.19
C ALA A 127 -8.72 0.18 -8.09
N GLN A 128 -8.93 -0.49 -9.23
CA GLN A 128 -9.55 -1.80 -9.28
C GLN A 128 -8.64 -2.89 -8.68
N GLU A 129 -7.37 -2.91 -9.07
CA GLU A 129 -6.39 -3.86 -8.52
C GLU A 129 -6.20 -3.64 -7.02
N ALA A 130 -6.17 -2.39 -6.53
CA ALA A 130 -6.06 -2.09 -5.12
C ALA A 130 -7.27 -2.58 -4.31
N LYS A 131 -8.47 -2.53 -4.90
CA LYS A 131 -9.68 -3.11 -4.30
C LYS A 131 -9.60 -4.63 -4.26
N ASP A 132 -9.21 -5.26 -5.36
CA ASP A 132 -9.09 -6.72 -5.45
C ASP A 132 -7.95 -7.26 -4.56
N TYR A 133 -6.91 -6.46 -4.34
CA TYR A 133 -5.83 -6.73 -3.40
C TYR A 133 -6.25 -6.54 -1.93
N GLY A 134 -7.32 -5.78 -1.67
CA GLY A 134 -7.84 -5.49 -0.33
C GLY A 134 -7.23 -4.26 0.35
N VAL A 135 -6.47 -3.42 -0.38
CA VAL A 135 -5.96 -2.14 0.15
C VAL A 135 -7.11 -1.15 0.36
N VAL A 136 -8.10 -1.17 -0.53
CA VAL A 136 -9.34 -0.40 -0.40
C VAL A 136 -10.55 -1.32 -0.50
N ASP A 137 -11.69 -0.87 0.02
CA ASP A 137 -12.95 -1.63 0.00
C ASP A 137 -13.83 -1.25 -1.19
N MET A 138 -13.72 0.00 -1.67
CA MET A 138 -14.62 0.53 -2.70
C MET A 138 -13.96 1.59 -3.60
N ILE A 139 -14.59 1.82 -4.75
CA ILE A 139 -14.19 2.86 -5.71
C ILE A 139 -15.37 3.83 -5.87
N HIS A 140 -15.13 5.12 -5.69
CA HIS A 140 -16.15 6.15 -5.83
C HIS A 140 -16.07 6.85 -7.18
N GLY A 141 -17.22 7.16 -7.79
CA GLY A 141 -17.28 8.03 -8.97
C GLY A 141 -16.85 7.38 -10.29
N GLN A 142 -17.00 6.06 -10.43
CA GLN A 142 -16.71 5.35 -11.68
C GLN A 142 -17.59 5.87 -12.83
N THR A 143 -17.01 5.90 -14.03
CA THR A 143 -17.63 6.31 -15.29
C THR A 143 -17.27 5.32 -16.39
N GLU A 144 -17.96 5.38 -17.53
CA GLU A 144 -17.58 4.61 -18.72
C GLU A 144 -16.13 4.86 -19.14
N ALA A 145 -15.65 6.09 -19.01
CA ALA A 145 -14.28 6.46 -19.33
C ALA A 145 -13.26 5.80 -18.37
N SER A 146 -13.55 5.76 -17.06
CA SER A 146 -12.65 5.09 -16.11
C SER A 146 -12.65 3.59 -16.30
N HIS A 147 -13.79 2.96 -16.60
CA HIS A 147 -13.82 1.54 -16.94
C HIS A 147 -13.05 1.21 -18.22
N ALA A 148 -13.06 2.11 -19.21
CA ALA A 148 -12.22 1.95 -20.39
C ALA A 148 -10.73 2.05 -20.07
N ALA A 149 -10.34 2.96 -19.17
CA ALA A 149 -8.96 3.07 -18.68
C ALA A 149 -8.52 1.79 -17.91
N ASP A 150 -9.36 1.28 -17.01
CA ASP A 150 -9.08 0.03 -16.27
C ASP A 150 -8.81 -1.15 -17.22
N ARG A 151 -9.63 -1.30 -18.28
CA ARG A 151 -9.43 -2.34 -19.30
C ARG A 151 -8.12 -2.14 -20.08
N ALA A 152 -7.75 -0.90 -20.38
CA ALA A 152 -6.51 -0.59 -21.09
C ALA A 152 -5.28 -0.93 -20.24
N GLU A 153 -5.31 -0.65 -18.94
CA GLU A 153 -4.22 -1.03 -18.02
C GLU A 153 -4.12 -2.55 -17.82
N ALA A 154 -5.26 -3.24 -17.65
CA ALA A 154 -5.27 -4.70 -17.51
C ALA A 154 -4.62 -5.40 -18.73
N ALA A 155 -4.90 -4.91 -19.95
CA ALA A 155 -4.29 -5.45 -21.17
C ALA A 155 -2.75 -5.30 -21.20
N VAL A 156 -2.20 -4.24 -20.60
CA VAL A 156 -0.74 -4.07 -20.48
C VAL A 156 -0.15 -5.12 -19.54
N ASN A 157 -0.82 -5.41 -18.42
CA ASN A 157 -0.37 -6.40 -17.46
C ASN A 157 -0.43 -7.84 -18.02
N GLU A 158 -1.48 -8.17 -18.77
CA GLU A 158 -1.60 -9.47 -19.47
C GLU A 158 -0.46 -9.67 -20.48
N ALA A 159 -0.19 -8.67 -21.34
CA ALA A 159 0.90 -8.74 -22.31
C ALA A 159 2.29 -8.88 -21.65
N ALA A 160 2.50 -8.25 -20.48
CA ALA A 160 3.75 -8.38 -19.73
C ALA A 160 3.94 -9.80 -19.15
N GLN A 161 2.85 -10.49 -18.80
CA GLN A 161 2.90 -11.88 -18.32
C GLN A 161 3.17 -12.87 -19.45
N GLU A 162 2.63 -12.65 -20.65
CA GLU A 162 2.87 -13.50 -21.82
C GLU A 162 4.32 -13.41 -22.36
N THR A 163 4.97 -12.27 -22.13
CA THR A 163 6.35 -12.02 -22.59
C THR A 163 7.42 -12.35 -21.55
N ALA A 164 7.03 -12.66 -20.31
CA ALA A 164 7.95 -13.11 -19.28
C ALA A 164 8.47 -14.53 -19.64
N PRO A 165 9.79 -14.75 -19.70
CA PRO A 165 10.32 -16.07 -20.04
C PRO A 165 9.79 -17.10 -19.03
N ALA A 166 9.19 -18.18 -19.53
CA ALA A 166 8.82 -19.32 -18.72
C ALA A 166 10.03 -19.67 -17.86
N THR A 167 9.89 -19.52 -16.53
CA THR A 167 10.97 -19.88 -15.61
C THR A 167 11.38 -21.32 -15.95
N ALA A 168 12.60 -21.47 -16.45
CA ALA A 168 13.14 -22.77 -16.77
C ALA A 168 13.27 -23.53 -15.45
N SER A 169 12.27 -24.35 -15.14
CA SER A 169 12.46 -25.52 -14.27
C SER A 169 13.31 -26.52 -15.04
N ASP A 170 14.56 -26.16 -15.33
CA ASP A 170 15.55 -27.11 -15.81
C ASP A 170 16.25 -27.67 -14.57
N GLY A 171 15.71 -28.80 -14.12
CA GLY A 171 16.36 -29.65 -13.14
C GLY A 171 17.71 -30.08 -13.68
N ARG A 172 18.78 -29.65 -13.01
CA ARG A 172 20.10 -30.26 -13.15
C ARG A 172 20.83 -30.31 -11.82
N ARG A 173 20.76 -31.53 -11.26
CA ARG A 173 21.77 -32.30 -10.50
C ARG A 173 22.28 -31.74 -9.18
#